data_AF-A0A4D6HGC8-F1
#
_entry.id   AF-A0A4D6HGC8-F1
#
_cell.length_a   1.000
_cell.length_b   1.000
_cell.length_c   1.000
_cell.angle_alpha   90.00
_cell.angle_beta   90.00
_cell.angle_gamma   90.00
#
_symmetry.space_group_name_H-M   'P 1'
#
loop_
_entity.id
_entity.type
_entity.pdbx_description
1 polymer ?
#
loop_
_entity_poly.entity_id
_entity_poly.type
_entity_poly.pdbx_seq_one_letter_code
_entity_poly.pdbx_strand_id
1 'polypeptide(L)'
;MVRDLLSDRVARYGGGTLLGAVTYWISFLLVYVLADVERMRSSFASGLRVGLGAPLSSVGISPPGSLTYAGWIFYEAHFSATTASVSNSFGRLSETDTMGVGPQTYLHLIPPLLLIGAGLLLARLLRDTDTPSTFTGASIAPGYLLMAVAGAFLFTWSQTAQNQFATATISMHPSLLFAVPVMGLLYPVLCGGLGGFLYTLTRIARL
;
A
#
# COMPACT_ATOMS: atom_id res chain seq x y z
N MET A 1 14.47 7.08 -36.84
CA MET A 1 13.76 8.27 -36.31
C MET A 1 12.58 7.92 -35.38
N VAL A 2 11.46 7.32 -35.84
CA VAL A 2 10.34 6.96 -34.94
C VAL A 2 10.70 5.85 -33.94
N ARG A 3 11.52 4.87 -34.35
CA ARG A 3 11.97 3.76 -33.50
C ARG A 3 12.91 4.21 -32.37
N ASP A 4 13.75 5.21 -32.64
CA ASP A 4 14.70 5.78 -31.66
C ASP A 4 13.96 6.63 -30.63
N LEU A 5 12.95 7.40 -31.06
CA LEU A 5 12.05 8.15 -30.16
C LEU A 5 11.24 7.24 -29.22
N LEU A 6 10.83 6.06 -29.68
CA LEU A 6 10.12 5.08 -28.86
C LEU A 6 11.06 4.41 -27.85
N SER A 7 12.28 4.04 -28.25
CA SER A 7 13.31 3.49 -27.35
C SER A 7 13.64 4.44 -26.19
N ASP A 8 13.85 5.71 -26.50
CA ASP A 8 14.15 6.74 -25.51
C ASP A 8 12.99 6.98 -24.55
N ARG A 9 11.75 7.01 -25.05
CA ARG A 9 10.56 7.16 -24.19
C ARG A 9 10.34 5.94 -23.31
N VAL A 10 10.49 4.72 -23.84
CA VAL A 10 10.33 3.48 -23.07
C VAL A 10 11.40 3.35 -21.98
N ALA A 11 12.65 3.72 -22.26
CA ALA A 11 13.70 3.76 -21.22
C ALA A 11 13.40 4.81 -20.13
N ARG A 12 12.89 5.98 -20.50
CA ARG A 12 12.58 7.08 -19.58
C ARG A 12 11.33 6.81 -18.71
N TYR A 13 10.21 6.39 -19.32
CA TYR A 13 8.98 6.03 -18.60
C TYR A 13 9.10 4.67 -17.87
N GLY A 14 9.93 3.77 -18.40
CA GLY A 14 10.32 2.53 -17.73
C GLY A 14 11.09 2.79 -16.44
N GLY A 15 11.98 3.79 -16.43
CA GLY A 15 12.70 4.22 -15.23
C GLY A 15 11.78 4.71 -14.11
N GLY A 16 10.79 5.54 -14.42
CA GLY A 16 9.79 6.00 -13.45
C GLY A 16 8.93 4.86 -12.90
N THR A 17 8.42 4.01 -13.78
CA THR A 17 7.62 2.84 -13.40
C THR A 17 8.40 1.88 -12.49
N LEU A 18 9.64 1.55 -12.84
CA LEU A 18 10.49 0.68 -12.02
C LEU A 18 10.76 1.30 -10.65
N LEU A 19 11.11 2.59 -10.61
CA LEU A 19 11.39 3.27 -9.34
C LEU A 19 10.14 3.35 -8.46
N GLY A 20 8.96 3.55 -9.04
CA GLY A 20 7.68 3.49 -8.32
C GLY A 20 7.44 2.11 -7.69
N ALA A 21 7.63 1.04 -8.46
CA ALA A 21 7.48 -0.32 -7.95
C ALA A 21 8.49 -0.66 -6.84
N VAL A 22 9.75 -0.23 -6.99
CA VAL A 22 10.78 -0.39 -5.95
C VAL A 22 10.42 0.40 -4.70
N THR A 23 9.95 1.65 -4.87
CA THR A 23 9.57 2.52 -3.75
C THR A 23 8.42 1.92 -2.95
N TYR A 24 7.43 1.30 -3.60
CA TYR A 24 6.37 0.53 -2.94
C TYR A 24 6.94 -0.53 -1.99
N TRP A 25 7.83 -1.40 -2.49
CA TRP A 25 8.38 -2.49 -1.70
C TRP A 25 9.29 -2.01 -0.58
N ILE A 26 10.13 -1.00 -0.82
CA ILE A 26 10.96 -0.40 0.23
C ILE A 26 10.07 0.20 1.33
N SER A 27 8.97 0.88 0.95
CA SER A 27 8.03 1.46 1.92
C SER A 27 7.34 0.38 2.74
N PHE A 28 6.87 -0.70 2.09
CA PHE A 28 6.30 -1.87 2.77
C PHE A 28 7.31 -2.49 3.74
N LEU A 29 8.56 -2.71 3.30
CA LEU A 29 9.60 -3.29 4.15
C LEU A 29 9.93 -2.41 5.35
N LEU A 30 9.99 -1.08 5.15
CA LEU A 30 10.22 -0.14 6.24
C LEU A 30 9.08 -0.18 7.25
N VAL A 31 7.82 -0.21 6.78
CA VAL A 31 6.65 -0.39 7.65
C VAL A 31 6.70 -1.75 8.35
N TYR A 32 7.03 -2.83 7.66
CA TYR A 32 7.13 -4.16 8.26
C TYR A 32 8.17 -4.23 9.39
N VAL A 33 9.31 -3.57 9.22
CA VAL A 33 10.39 -3.57 10.22
C VAL A 33 10.13 -2.60 11.37
N LEU A 34 9.52 -1.44 11.09
CA LEU A 34 9.30 -0.39 12.09
C LEU A 34 7.96 -0.52 12.81
N ALA A 35 6.98 -1.17 12.20
CA ALA A 35 5.76 -1.54 12.89
C ALA A 35 6.09 -2.71 13.81
N ASP A 36 5.61 -2.63 15.04
CA ASP A 36 5.68 -3.75 15.99
C ASP A 36 4.61 -4.79 15.61
N VAL A 37 4.80 -5.40 14.43
CA VAL A 37 3.79 -6.21 13.72
C VAL A 37 3.30 -7.33 14.61
N GLU A 38 4.21 -8.03 15.29
CA GLU A 38 3.84 -9.19 16.09
C GLU A 38 3.02 -8.81 17.33
N ARG A 39 3.37 -7.70 17.99
CA ARG A 39 2.59 -7.17 19.12
C ARG A 39 1.20 -6.72 18.68
N MET A 40 1.10 -6.01 17.56
CA MET A 40 -0.19 -5.54 17.04
C MET A 40 -1.06 -6.71 16.55
N ARG A 41 -0.46 -7.66 15.83
CA ARG A 41 -1.12 -8.86 15.31
C ARG A 41 -1.64 -9.76 16.43
N SER A 42 -0.87 -9.95 17.50
CA SER A 42 -1.29 -10.72 18.67
C SER A 42 -2.42 -10.02 19.44
N SER A 43 -2.36 -8.69 19.58
CA SER A 43 -3.44 -7.88 20.16
C SER A 43 -4.73 -7.99 19.33
N PHE A 44 -4.61 -7.87 18.01
CA PHE A 44 -5.70 -8.07 17.05
C PHE A 44 -6.29 -9.49 17.18
N ALA A 45 -5.45 -10.52 17.11
CA ALA A 45 -5.90 -11.92 17.22
C ALA A 45 -6.60 -12.22 18.55
N SER A 46 -6.18 -11.59 19.65
CA SER A 46 -6.80 -11.73 20.98
C SER A 46 -8.12 -10.98 21.10
N GLY A 47 -8.31 -9.94 20.26
CA GLY A 47 -9.52 -9.14 20.17
C GLY A 47 -10.63 -9.82 19.36
N LEU A 48 -10.29 -10.65 18.36
CA LEU A 48 -11.30 -11.37 17.59
C LEU A 48 -11.92 -12.52 18.40
N ARG A 49 -13.24 -12.45 18.57
CA ARG A 49 -14.03 -13.41 19.35
C ARG A 49 -15.30 -13.81 18.61
N VAL A 50 -15.79 -15.00 18.91
CA VAL A 50 -17.02 -15.59 18.36
C VAL A 50 -17.94 -16.08 19.49
N GLY A 51 -19.25 -16.07 19.26
CA GLY A 51 -20.25 -16.53 20.23
C GLY A 51 -20.17 -15.77 21.56
N LEU A 52 -20.10 -16.50 22.68
CA LEU A 52 -20.00 -15.96 24.04
C LEU A 52 -18.59 -15.43 24.39
N GLY A 53 -17.86 -14.87 23.42
CA GLY A 53 -16.51 -14.35 23.62
C GLY A 53 -15.38 -15.37 23.48
N ALA A 54 -15.64 -16.52 22.86
CA ALA A 54 -14.63 -17.54 22.59
C ALA A 54 -13.62 -17.06 21.53
N PRO A 55 -12.33 -17.43 21.61
CA PRO A 55 -11.33 -17.04 20.60
C PRO A 55 -11.61 -17.72 19.27
N LEU A 56 -11.24 -17.09 18.15
CA LEU A 56 -11.39 -17.66 16.81
C LEU A 56 -10.75 -19.05 16.63
N SER A 57 -9.66 -19.32 17.36
CA SER A 57 -8.98 -20.62 17.34
C SER A 57 -9.87 -21.76 17.81
N SER A 58 -10.89 -21.50 18.64
CA SER A 58 -11.83 -22.53 19.11
C SER A 58 -12.73 -23.08 18.00
N VAL A 59 -12.86 -22.34 16.88
CA VAL A 59 -13.61 -22.77 15.69
C VAL A 59 -12.69 -23.04 14.50
N GLY A 60 -11.40 -23.27 14.75
CA GLY A 60 -10.41 -23.61 13.72
C GLY A 60 -9.96 -22.44 12.85
N ILE A 61 -10.32 -21.20 13.20
CA ILE A 61 -9.89 -20.01 12.45
C ILE A 61 -8.54 -19.55 13.01
N SER A 62 -7.51 -19.58 12.16
CA SER A 62 -6.17 -19.08 12.49
C SER A 62 -6.05 -17.59 12.14
N PRO A 63 -5.37 -16.78 12.96
CA PRO A 63 -5.15 -15.36 12.66
C PRO A 63 -4.34 -15.17 11.36
N PRO A 64 -4.38 -13.97 10.75
CA PRO A 64 -3.55 -13.66 9.59
C PRO A 64 -2.07 -13.80 9.92
N GLY A 65 -1.28 -14.16 8.89
CA GLY A 65 0.17 -14.16 8.97
C GLY A 65 0.73 -12.75 9.16
N SER A 66 1.97 -12.65 9.66
CA SER A 66 2.63 -11.36 9.91
C SER A 66 2.75 -10.49 8.65
N LEU A 67 3.07 -11.09 7.50
CA LEU A 67 3.15 -10.37 6.22
C LEU A 67 1.80 -9.79 5.80
N THR A 68 0.72 -10.58 5.89
CA THR A 68 -0.63 -10.12 5.57
C THR A 68 -1.05 -8.97 6.50
N TYR A 69 -0.82 -9.13 7.80
CA TYR A 69 -1.16 -8.12 8.79
C TYR A 69 -0.36 -6.82 8.59
N ALA A 70 0.96 -6.92 8.35
CA ALA A 70 1.79 -5.78 8.01
C ALA A 70 1.36 -5.10 6.70
N GLY A 71 0.88 -5.90 5.73
CA GLY A 71 0.25 -5.39 4.51
C GLY A 71 -0.91 -4.47 4.84
N TRP A 72 -1.81 -4.88 5.74
CA TRP A 72 -2.92 -4.03 6.16
C TRP A 72 -2.46 -2.73 6.83
N ILE A 73 -1.45 -2.81 7.72
CA ILE A 73 -0.83 -1.62 8.33
C ILE A 73 -0.27 -0.68 7.25
N PHE A 74 0.41 -1.23 6.25
CA PHE A 74 0.99 -0.44 5.15
C PHE A 74 -0.07 0.24 4.28
N TYR A 75 -1.22 -0.39 4.05
CA TYR A 75 -2.34 0.24 3.34
C TYR A 75 -2.98 1.34 4.20
N GLU A 76 -3.16 1.09 5.49
CA GLU A 76 -3.66 2.10 6.43
C GLU A 76 -2.70 3.29 6.59
N ALA A 77 -1.39 3.07 6.46
CA ALA A 77 -0.40 4.15 6.44
C ALA A 77 -0.68 5.18 5.31
N HIS A 78 -1.39 4.78 4.24
CA HIS A 78 -1.85 5.65 3.16
C HIS A 78 -3.29 6.16 3.34
N PHE A 79 -3.89 5.97 4.51
CA PHE A 79 -5.33 6.15 4.76
C PHE A 79 -6.22 5.26 3.88
N SER A 80 -5.73 4.08 3.47
CA SER A 80 -6.55 3.09 2.79
C SER A 80 -7.25 2.20 3.80
N ALA A 81 -8.57 2.08 3.69
CA ALA A 81 -9.38 1.23 4.58
C ALA A 81 -9.20 -0.26 4.28
N THR A 82 -9.51 -1.09 5.26
CA THR A 82 -9.60 -2.55 5.14
C THR A 82 -11.06 -2.96 5.06
N THR A 83 -11.39 -3.84 4.11
CA THR A 83 -12.73 -4.41 4.01
C THR A 83 -12.74 -5.76 4.72
N ALA A 84 -13.63 -5.89 5.71
CA ALA A 84 -13.96 -7.15 6.34
C ALA A 84 -15.29 -7.67 5.79
N SER A 85 -15.39 -8.98 5.62
CA SER A 85 -16.63 -9.61 5.17
C SER A 85 -16.83 -10.96 5.81
N VAL A 86 -18.09 -11.27 6.08
CA VAL A 86 -18.54 -12.58 6.56
C VAL A 86 -19.61 -13.06 5.58
N SER A 87 -19.40 -14.24 5.01
CA SER A 87 -20.36 -14.89 4.13
C SER A 87 -20.76 -16.27 4.67
N ASN A 88 -22.02 -16.65 4.47
CA ASN A 88 -22.54 -17.98 4.76
C ASN A 88 -23.60 -18.36 3.71
N SER A 89 -24.26 -19.51 3.88
CA SER A 89 -25.30 -19.98 2.97
C SER A 89 -26.54 -19.07 2.86
N PHE A 90 -26.72 -18.11 3.78
CA PHE A 90 -27.86 -17.20 3.85
C PHE A 90 -27.55 -15.79 3.35
N GLY A 91 -26.29 -15.46 3.07
CA GLY A 91 -25.90 -14.15 2.55
C GLY A 91 -24.46 -13.74 2.85
N ARG A 92 -24.14 -12.49 2.51
CA ARG A 92 -22.85 -11.86 2.78
C ARG A 92 -23.06 -10.51 3.46
N LEU A 93 -22.40 -10.31 4.59
CA LEU A 93 -22.24 -9.02 5.23
C LEU A 93 -20.81 -8.53 4.98
N SER A 94 -20.66 -7.25 4.68
CA SER A 94 -19.35 -6.64 4.49
C SER A 94 -19.35 -5.24 5.08
N GLU A 95 -18.25 -4.92 5.74
CA GLU A 95 -17.98 -3.64 6.36
C GLU A 95 -16.61 -3.18 5.89
N THR A 96 -16.44 -1.88 5.68
CA THR A 96 -15.16 -1.29 5.31
C THR A 96 -14.84 -0.22 6.33
N ASP A 97 -13.73 -0.40 7.03
CA ASP A 97 -13.27 0.52 8.05
C ASP A 97 -11.74 0.52 8.10
N THR A 98 -11.17 1.52 8.75
CA THR A 98 -9.76 1.50 9.15
C THR A 98 -9.56 0.45 10.23
N MET A 99 -8.42 -0.26 10.24
CA MET A 99 -8.16 -1.25 11.29
C MET A 99 -7.89 -0.60 12.65
N GLY A 100 -7.71 0.73 12.68
CA GLY A 100 -7.39 1.46 13.88
C GLY A 100 -6.04 1.03 14.42
N VAL A 101 -5.01 1.02 13.56
CA VAL A 101 -3.63 0.58 13.89
C VAL A 101 -2.95 1.58 14.81
N GLY A 102 -3.48 1.75 16.03
CA GLY A 102 -2.92 2.51 17.13
C GLY A 102 -2.49 3.95 16.83
N PRO A 103 -1.82 4.62 17.79
CA PRO A 103 -1.38 6.00 17.68
C PRO A 103 0.00 6.14 16.99
N GLN A 104 0.44 5.19 16.17
CA GLN A 104 1.75 5.25 15.51
C GLN A 104 1.72 6.21 14.31
N THR A 105 1.42 7.48 14.59
CA THR A 105 1.34 8.57 13.61
C THR A 105 2.56 8.65 12.70
N TYR A 106 3.73 8.22 13.19
CA TYR A 106 4.97 8.21 12.40
C TYR A 106 4.93 7.24 11.20
N LEU A 107 4.16 6.14 11.25
CA LEU A 107 4.09 5.19 10.14
C LEU A 107 3.42 5.82 8.90
N HIS A 108 2.49 6.75 9.11
CA HIS A 108 1.85 7.50 8.01
C HIS A 108 2.82 8.43 7.28
N LEU A 109 3.97 8.76 7.90
CA LEU A 109 4.99 9.61 7.26
C LEU A 109 5.92 8.79 6.35
N ILE A 110 6.01 7.48 6.55
CA ILE A 110 6.94 6.64 5.79
C ILE A 110 6.64 6.68 4.28
N PRO A 111 5.40 6.37 3.81
CA PRO A 111 5.14 6.40 2.38
C PRO A 111 5.34 7.75 1.70
N PRO A 112 4.80 8.89 2.21
CA PRO A 112 4.97 10.17 1.53
C PRO A 112 6.44 10.60 1.47
N LEU A 113 7.23 10.37 2.53
CA LEU A 113 8.66 10.71 2.51
C LEU A 113 9.45 9.91 1.49
N LEU A 114 9.20 8.60 1.36
CA LEU A 114 9.87 7.79 0.36
C LEU A 114 9.43 8.13 -1.06
N LEU A 115 8.15 8.44 -1.28
CA LEU A 115 7.66 8.90 -2.58
C LEU A 115 8.27 10.25 -2.99
N ILE A 116 8.39 11.20 -2.05
CA ILE A 116 9.10 12.46 -2.26
C ILE A 116 10.56 12.20 -2.61
N GLY A 117 11.25 11.34 -1.84
CA GLY A 117 12.63 10.95 -2.11
C GLY A 117 12.82 10.32 -3.49
N ALA A 118 11.91 9.42 -3.89
CA ALA A 118 11.93 8.76 -5.19
C ALA A 118 11.70 9.74 -6.34
N GLY A 119 10.71 10.63 -6.24
CA GLY A 119 10.45 11.66 -7.24
C GLY A 119 11.63 12.62 -7.41
N LEU A 120 12.25 13.02 -6.30
CA LEU A 120 13.45 13.85 -6.28
C LEU A 120 14.65 13.13 -6.92
N LEU A 121 14.87 11.86 -6.58
CA LEU A 121 15.92 11.02 -7.18
C LEU A 121 15.73 10.90 -8.69
N LEU A 122 14.51 10.62 -9.14
CA LEU A 122 14.22 10.48 -10.56
C LEU A 122 14.44 11.79 -11.33
N ALA A 123 14.02 12.93 -10.75
CA ALA A 123 14.28 14.24 -11.34
C ALA A 123 15.78 14.55 -11.42
N ARG A 124 16.59 14.12 -10.44
CA ARG A 124 18.06 14.22 -10.49
C ARG A 124 18.67 13.37 -11.60
N LEU A 125 18.17 12.15 -11.78
CA LEU A 125 18.66 11.20 -12.79
C LEU A 125 18.31 11.65 -14.21
N LEU A 126 17.16 12.30 -14.39
CA LEU A 126 16.65 12.76 -15.69
C LEU A 126 16.76 14.28 -15.89
N ARG A 127 17.75 14.91 -15.24
CA ARG A 127 17.93 16.37 -15.20
C ARG A 127 18.16 17.05 -16.55
N ASP A 128 18.62 16.30 -17.54
CA ASP A 128 18.98 16.81 -18.87
C ASP A 128 17.81 16.66 -19.87
N THR A 129 16.59 16.47 -19.36
CA THR A 129 15.37 16.34 -20.17
C THR A 129 14.53 17.61 -20.15
N ASP A 130 13.81 17.88 -21.25
CA ASP A 130 12.90 19.03 -21.36
C ASP A 130 11.61 18.89 -20.53
N THR A 131 11.41 17.75 -19.86
CA THR A 131 10.21 17.51 -19.06
C THR A 131 10.34 18.23 -17.71
N PRO A 132 9.33 19.02 -17.30
CA PRO A 132 9.34 19.64 -15.98
C PRO A 132 9.54 18.60 -14.88
N SER A 133 10.47 18.87 -13.95
CA SER A 133 10.87 17.91 -12.91
C SER A 133 9.69 17.42 -12.06
N THR A 134 8.64 18.24 -11.87
CA THR A 134 7.38 17.85 -11.23
C THR A 134 6.70 16.69 -11.96
N PHE A 135 6.59 16.74 -13.29
CA PHE A 135 5.99 15.65 -14.07
C PHE A 135 6.90 14.42 -14.10
N THR A 136 8.22 14.63 -14.16
CA THR A 136 9.20 13.55 -14.02
C THR A 136 9.02 12.81 -12.70
N GLY A 137 8.89 13.52 -11.58
CA GLY A 137 8.66 12.91 -10.27
C GLY A 137 7.31 12.19 -10.17
N ALA A 138 6.24 12.76 -10.71
CA ALA A 138 4.91 12.13 -10.72
C ALA A 138 4.85 10.86 -11.59
N SER A 139 5.80 10.66 -12.51
CA SER A 139 5.86 9.49 -13.40
C SER A 139 6.14 8.16 -12.69
N ILE A 140 6.41 8.16 -11.37
CA ILE A 140 6.50 6.93 -10.57
C ILE A 140 5.13 6.28 -10.30
N ALA A 141 4.04 7.02 -10.49
CA ALA A 141 2.69 6.58 -10.16
C ALA A 141 2.26 5.27 -10.85
N PRO A 142 2.49 5.03 -12.15
CA PRO A 142 2.06 3.78 -12.80
C PRO A 142 2.64 2.52 -12.15
N GLY A 143 3.92 2.55 -11.78
CA GLY A 143 4.58 1.42 -11.12
C GLY A 143 4.10 1.22 -9.69
N TYR A 144 3.93 2.32 -8.95
CA TYR A 144 3.39 2.27 -7.58
C TYR A 144 1.94 1.77 -7.56
N LEU A 145 1.10 2.25 -8.50
CA LEU A 145 -0.28 1.84 -8.70
C LEU A 145 -0.38 0.34 -8.97
N LEU A 146 0.44 -0.18 -9.90
CA LEU A 146 0.44 -1.60 -10.24
C LEU A 146 0.76 -2.46 -9.00
N MET A 147 1.76 -2.06 -8.22
CA MET A 147 2.10 -2.76 -6.98
C MET A 147 1.03 -2.60 -5.90
N ALA A 148 0.37 -1.44 -5.80
CA ALA A 148 -0.74 -1.21 -4.87
C ALA A 148 -1.98 -2.06 -5.21
N VAL A 149 -2.24 -2.33 -6.48
CA VAL A 149 -3.28 -3.29 -6.87
C VAL A 149 -2.83 -4.71 -6.52
N ALA A 150 -1.63 -5.10 -6.94
CA ALA A 150 -1.10 -6.45 -6.68
C ALA A 150 -1.03 -6.79 -5.19
N GLY A 151 -0.58 -5.84 -4.37
CA GLY A 151 -0.51 -5.99 -2.91
C GLY A 151 -1.88 -6.15 -2.26
N ALA A 152 -2.92 -5.51 -2.77
CA ALA A 152 -4.26 -5.62 -2.20
C ALA A 152 -4.77 -7.07 -2.29
N PHE A 153 -4.44 -7.76 -3.39
CA PHE A 153 -4.71 -9.19 -3.52
C PHE A 153 -3.75 -10.04 -2.70
N LEU A 154 -2.45 -9.71 -2.69
CA LEU A 154 -1.43 -10.45 -1.95
C LEU A 154 -1.71 -10.47 -0.44
N PHE A 155 -2.20 -9.37 0.12
CA PHE A 155 -2.51 -9.22 1.54
C PHE A 155 -3.97 -9.55 1.85
N THR A 156 -4.59 -10.48 1.12
CA THR A 156 -5.90 -11.01 1.48
C THR A 156 -5.75 -12.16 2.47
N TRP A 157 -6.56 -12.14 3.54
CA TRP A 157 -6.73 -13.27 4.45
C TRP A 157 -8.17 -13.75 4.39
N SER A 158 -8.35 -15.07 4.25
CA SER A 158 -9.68 -15.69 4.21
C SER A 158 -9.63 -17.03 4.92
N GLN A 159 -10.57 -17.27 5.81
CA GLN A 159 -10.70 -18.50 6.57
C GLN A 159 -12.16 -18.95 6.58
N THR A 160 -12.37 -20.25 6.41
CA THR A 160 -13.69 -20.86 6.48
C THR A 160 -13.80 -21.67 7.76
N ALA A 161 -14.80 -21.35 8.58
CA ALA A 161 -15.25 -22.21 9.68
C ALA A 161 -16.47 -23.01 9.22
N GLN A 162 -16.43 -24.31 9.49
CA GLN A 162 -17.53 -25.21 9.20
C GLN A 162 -17.87 -26.01 10.45
N ASN A 163 -19.16 -26.06 10.78
CA ASN A 163 -19.70 -27.01 11.74
C ASN A 163 -20.81 -27.85 11.06
N GLN A 164 -21.48 -28.71 11.83
CA GLN A 164 -22.52 -29.61 11.31
C GLN A 164 -23.77 -28.88 10.78
N PHE A 165 -23.95 -27.60 11.11
CA PHE A 165 -25.19 -26.84 10.83
C PHE A 165 -24.98 -25.66 9.88
N ALA A 166 -23.76 -25.15 9.76
CA ALA A 166 -23.45 -23.98 8.94
C ALA A 166 -21.97 -23.94 8.51
N THR A 167 -21.76 -23.35 7.34
CA THR A 167 -20.44 -22.94 6.84
C THR A 167 -20.41 -21.41 6.76
N ALA A 168 -19.38 -20.81 7.34
CA ALA A 168 -19.15 -19.38 7.28
C ALA A 168 -17.70 -19.09 6.88
N THR A 169 -17.51 -18.15 5.96
CA THR A 169 -16.20 -17.66 5.54
C THR A 169 -16.02 -16.22 6.01
N ILE A 170 -14.91 -15.97 6.69
CA ILE A 170 -14.48 -14.64 7.09
C ILE A 170 -13.32 -14.26 6.17
N SER A 171 -13.39 -13.08 5.59
CA SER A 171 -12.35 -12.53 4.72
C SER A 171 -12.05 -11.09 5.10
N MET A 172 -10.77 -10.73 5.09
CA MET A 172 -10.28 -9.37 5.29
C MET A 172 -9.20 -9.07 4.26
N HIS A 173 -9.31 -7.90 3.63
CA HIS A 173 -8.37 -7.47 2.60
C HIS A 173 -8.34 -5.94 2.50
N PRO A 174 -7.25 -5.35 1.97
CA PRO A 174 -7.26 -3.94 1.63
C PRO A 174 -8.39 -3.59 0.67
N SER A 175 -9.04 -2.45 0.90
CA SER A 175 -10.14 -1.99 0.08
C SER A 175 -9.63 -1.40 -1.23
N LEU A 176 -9.90 -2.06 -2.36
CA LEU A 176 -9.52 -1.55 -3.68
C LEU A 176 -10.09 -0.15 -3.97
N LEU A 177 -11.26 0.16 -3.41
CA LEU A 177 -11.91 1.46 -3.54
C LEU A 177 -11.04 2.60 -2.98
N PHE A 178 -10.28 2.34 -1.92
CA PHE A 178 -9.36 3.33 -1.35
C PHE A 178 -7.93 3.12 -1.84
N ALA A 179 -7.49 1.87 -1.98
CA ALA A 179 -6.13 1.54 -2.39
C ALA A 179 -5.79 2.07 -3.79
N VAL A 180 -6.69 1.96 -4.75
CA VAL A 180 -6.43 2.38 -6.14
C VAL A 180 -6.32 3.90 -6.25
N PRO A 181 -7.35 4.70 -5.90
CA PRO A 181 -7.29 6.15 -6.09
C PRO A 181 -6.40 6.86 -5.07
N VAL A 182 -6.39 6.44 -3.80
CA VAL A 182 -5.64 7.16 -2.75
C VAL A 182 -4.18 6.71 -2.77
N MET A 183 -3.92 5.46 -2.40
CA MET A 183 -2.57 4.92 -2.28
C MET A 183 -1.88 4.79 -3.65
N GLY A 184 -2.58 4.27 -4.65
CA GLY A 184 -2.00 3.95 -5.95
C GLY A 184 -1.83 5.15 -6.87
N LEU A 185 -2.66 6.19 -6.74
CA LEU A 185 -2.66 7.33 -7.65
C LEU A 185 -2.35 8.66 -6.93
N LEU A 186 -3.18 9.06 -5.97
CA LEU A 186 -3.07 10.37 -5.33
C LEU A 186 -1.71 10.56 -4.63
N TYR A 187 -1.31 9.58 -3.82
CA TYR A 187 -0.04 9.61 -3.09
C TYR A 187 1.18 9.75 -4.02
N PRO A 188 1.44 8.85 -4.98
CA PRO A 188 2.63 8.93 -5.81
C PRO A 188 2.62 10.13 -6.76
N VAL A 189 1.46 10.58 -7.24
CA VAL A 189 1.37 11.80 -8.07
C VAL A 189 1.75 13.02 -7.25
N LEU A 190 1.13 13.22 -6.07
CA LEU A 190 1.39 14.39 -5.24
C LEU A 190 2.80 14.37 -4.65
N CYS A 191 3.18 13.27 -3.99
CA CYS A 191 4.45 13.16 -3.29
C CYS A 191 5.62 13.05 -4.27
N GLY A 192 5.49 12.22 -5.32
CA GLY A 192 6.50 12.13 -6.38
C GLY A 192 6.66 13.46 -7.11
N GLY A 193 5.55 14.12 -7.46
CA GLY A 193 5.58 15.45 -8.07
C GLY A 193 6.23 16.51 -7.18
N LEU A 194 5.92 16.51 -5.88
CA LEU A 194 6.55 17.39 -4.90
C LEU A 194 8.07 17.14 -4.81
N GLY A 195 8.51 15.88 -4.81
CA GLY A 195 9.93 15.55 -4.86
C GLY A 195 10.64 16.11 -6.09
N GLY A 196 9.99 16.02 -7.25
CA GLY A 196 10.47 16.64 -8.50
C GLY A 196 10.53 18.17 -8.43
N PHE A 197 9.52 18.80 -7.82
CA PHE A 197 9.51 20.25 -7.61
C PHE A 197 10.62 20.71 -6.65
N LEU A 198 10.83 20.00 -5.54
CA LEU A 198 11.91 20.27 -4.59
C LEU A 198 13.29 20.19 -5.26
N TYR A 199 13.48 19.25 -6.20
CA TYR A 199 14.71 19.21 -6.98
C TYR A 199 14.96 20.52 -7.73
N THR A 200 13.96 21.07 -8.42
CA THR A 200 14.05 22.37 -9.10
C THR A 200 14.45 23.49 -8.15
N LEU A 201 13.81 23.57 -6.97
CA LEU A 201 14.14 24.59 -5.96
C LEU A 201 15.60 24.49 -5.50
N THR A 202 16.09 23.27 -5.25
CA THR A 202 17.50 23.07 -4.84
C THR A 202 18.51 23.47 -5.92
N ARG A 203 18.10 23.48 -7.19
CA ARG A 203 18.94 23.96 -8.31
C ARG A 203 18.97 25.47 -8.37
N ILE A 204 17.82 26.13 -8.17
CA ILE A 204 17.71 27.60 -8.19
C ILE A 204 18.50 28.22 -7.04
N ALA A 205 18.42 27.65 -5.83
CA ALA A 205 19.12 28.17 -4.65
C ALA A 205 20.66 28.03 -4.70
N ARG A 206 21.21 27.36 -5.72
CA ARG A 206 22.66 27.21 -5.93
C ARG A 206 23.20 28.12 -7.04
N LEU A 207 22.34 28.90 -7.68
CA LEU A 207 22.68 29.93 -8.66
C LEU A 207 22.69 31.29 -7.97
#